data_AF-A0A350UBV1-F1
#
_entry.id   AF-A0A350UBV1-F1
#
_cell.length_a   1.000
_cell.length_b   1.000
_cell.length_c   1.000
_cell.angle_alpha   90.00
_cell.angle_beta   90.00
_cell.angle_gamma   90.00
#
_symmetry.space_group_name_H-M   'P 1'
#
loop_
_entity.id
_entity.type
_entity.pdbx_description
1 polymer ?
#
loop_
_entity_poly.entity_id
_entity_poly.type
_entity_poly.pdbx_seq_one_letter_code
_entity_poly.pdbx_strand_id
1 'polypeptide(L)' 'MTNWLSGNWASFVAGLAVAAVVLAAIVKMIRDKKRNKSACDCSCSGCAGAGSCPKG' A
#
# COMPACT_ATOMS: atom_id res chain seq x y z
N MET A 1 7.45 -37.08 14.61
CA MET A 1 6.44 -36.30 13.85
C MET A 1 6.70 -34.79 13.85
N THR A 2 7.93 -34.31 14.09
CA THR A 2 8.33 -32.89 13.99
C THR A 2 9.16 -32.56 12.74
N ASN A 3 9.55 -33.58 11.96
CA ASN A 3 10.40 -33.44 10.77
C ASN A 3 9.76 -32.64 9.61
N TRP A 4 8.42 -32.61 9.54
CA TRP A 4 7.73 -31.85 8.49
C TRP A 4 7.87 -30.33 8.69
N LEU A 5 7.96 -29.89 9.95
CA LEU A 5 8.11 -28.49 10.31
C LEU A 5 9.58 -28.03 10.15
N SER A 6 10.55 -28.93 10.39
CA SER A 6 11.97 -28.63 10.19
C SER A 6 12.39 -28.64 8.70
N GLY A 7 11.81 -29.53 7.89
CA GLY A 7 12.12 -29.61 6.45
C GLY A 7 11.58 -28.45 5.62
N ASN A 8 10.55 -27.75 6.10
CA ASN A 8 9.88 -26.67 5.37
C ASN A 8 10.05 -25.29 6.01
N TRP A 9 11.05 -25.13 6.89
CA TRP A 9 11.41 -23.83 7.48
C TRP A 9 11.58 -22.75 6.40
N ALA A 10 12.20 -23.08 5.27
CA ALA A 10 12.36 -22.19 4.12
C ALA A 10 11.01 -21.70 3.56
N SER A 11 10.01 -22.58 3.47
CA SER A 11 8.66 -22.23 2.99
C SER A 11 7.94 -21.27 3.96
N PHE A 12 8.11 -21.46 5.27
CA PHE A 12 7.59 -20.53 6.27
C PHE A 12 8.24 -19.15 6.17
N VAL A 13 9.57 -19.10 6.06
CA VAL A 13 10.31 -17.83 5.90
C VAL A 13 9.91 -17.11 4.61
N ALA A 14 9.78 -17.84 3.50
CA ALA A 14 9.33 -17.28 2.23
C ALA A 14 7.90 -16.73 2.31
N GLY A 15 6.97 -17.47 2.93
CA GLY A 15 5.60 -17.01 3.15
C GLY A 15 5.54 -15.75 4.02
N LEU A 16 6.36 -15.67 5.06
CA LEU A 16 6.42 -14.53 5.97
C LEU A 16 7.00 -13.29 5.29
N ALA A 17 8.01 -13.47 4.43
CA ALA A 17 8.56 -12.39 3.62
C ALA A 17 7.53 -11.79 2.66
N VAL A 18 6.78 -12.63 1.94
CA VAL A 18 5.70 -12.17 1.03
C VAL A 18 4.60 -11.47 1.82
N ALA A 19 4.17 -12.04 2.95
CA ALA A 19 3.16 -11.43 3.82
C ALA A 19 3.59 -10.04 4.32
N ALA A 20 4.86 -9.88 4.72
CA ALA A 20 5.40 -8.59 5.15
C ALA A 20 5.35 -7.53 4.04
N VAL A 21 5.69 -7.90 2.79
CA VAL A 21 5.62 -6.97 1.64
C VAL A 21 4.16 -6.56 1.37
N VAL A 22 3.22 -7.50 1.38
CA VAL A 22 1.80 -7.22 1.17
C VAL A 22 1.24 -6.31 2.27
N LEU A 23 1.56 -6.60 3.53
CA LEU A 23 1.17 -5.76 4.66
C LEU A 23 1.76 -4.35 4.55
N ALA A 24 3.03 -4.23 4.18
CA ALA A 24 3.68 -2.94 3.96
C ALA A 24 2.99 -2.15 2.83
N ALA A 25 2.61 -2.82 1.73
CA ALA A 25 1.87 -2.20 0.64
C ALA A 25 0.49 -1.70 1.09
N ILE A 26 -0.26 -2.51 1.84
CA ILE A 26 -1.58 -2.11 2.39
C ILE A 26 -1.41 -0.94 3.37
N VAL A 27 -0.46 -1.01 4.29
CA VAL A 27 -0.17 0.08 5.25
C VAL A 27 0.25 1.35 4.51
N LYS A 28 1.04 1.23 3.43
CA LYS A 28 1.42 2.36 2.57
C LYS A 28 0.18 2.95 1.89
N MET A 29 -0.71 2.13 1.33
CA MET A 29 -1.97 2.56 0.72
C MET A 29 -2.89 3.28 1.73
N ILE A 30 -3.02 2.75 2.95
CA ILE A 30 -3.80 3.37 4.03
C ILE A 30 -3.14 4.68 4.49
N ARG A 31 -1.81 4.72 4.60
CA ARG A 31 -1.06 5.95 4.92
C ARG A 31 -1.19 6.99 3.82
N ASP A 32 -1.06 6.62 2.55
CA ASP A 32 -1.26 7.52 1.40
C ASP A 32 -2.70 8.05 1.37
N LYS A 33 -3.68 7.22 1.70
CA LYS A 33 -5.09 7.63 1.82
C LYS A 33 -5.34 8.56 3.01
N LYS A 34 -4.73 8.29 4.17
CA LYS A 34 -4.81 9.17 5.36
C LYS A 34 -4.01 10.46 5.22
N ARG A 35 -2.90 10.43 4.49
CA ARG A 35 -2.02 11.60 4.23
C ARG A 35 -2.55 12.51 3.14
N ASN A 36 -3.81 12.33 2.72
CA ASN A 36 -4.40 13.13 1.67
C ASN A 36 -3.42 13.28 0.50
N LYS A 37 -3.10 12.19 -0.20
CA LYS A 37 -3.04 12.27 -1.67
C LYS A 37 -4.45 12.56 -2.25
N SER A 38 -5.21 13.41 -1.56
CA SER A 38 -6.31 14.16 -2.11
C SER A 38 -5.61 15.18 -2.99
N ALA A 39 -5.62 14.91 -4.30
CA ALA A 39 -4.95 15.70 -5.31
C ALA A 39 -5.50 17.13 -5.46
N CYS A 40 -6.22 17.65 -4.47
CA CYS A 40 -6.74 19.01 -4.44
C CYS A 40 -6.63 19.56 -3.01
N ASP A 41 -5.42 19.79 -2.53
CA ASP A 41 -5.19 21.02 -1.76
C ASP A 41 -5.60 22.17 -2.70
N CYS A 42 -6.40 23.13 -2.27
CA CYS A 42 -7.11 24.11 -3.11
C CYS A 42 -6.22 25.05 -3.94
N SER A 43 -5.43 24.49 -4.85
CA SER A 43 -4.63 25.12 -5.88
C SER A 43 -4.73 24.17 -7.09
N CYS A 44 -5.80 24.34 -7.90
CA CYS A 44 -6.14 23.52 -9.08
C CYS A 44 -5.10 23.65 -10.24
N SER A 45 -3.82 23.91 -9.94
CA SER A 45 -2.75 24.18 -10.91
C SER A 45 -1.98 22.94 -11.39
N GLY A 46 -2.27 21.73 -10.88
CA GLY A 46 -1.52 20.52 -11.27
C GLY A 46 -2.26 19.18 -11.11
N CYS A 47 -3.59 19.20 -10.95
CA CYS A 47 -4.36 17.99 -10.69
C CYS A 47 -4.87 17.34 -11.99
N ALA A 48 -4.81 16.00 -12.06
CA ALA A 48 -5.30 15.20 -13.20
C ALA A 48 -6.82 15.34 -13.46
N GLY A 49 -7.56 15.99 -12.55
CA GLY A 49 -8.98 16.37 -12.69
C GLY A 49 -9.23 17.87 -12.88
N ALA A 50 -8.22 18.66 -13.27
CA ALA A 50 -8.35 20.12 -13.41
C ALA A 50 -9.44 20.59 -14.39
N GLY A 51 -9.82 19.74 -15.37
CA GLY A 51 -10.91 20.04 -16.32
C GLY A 51 -12.32 20.04 -15.72
N SER A 52 -12.52 19.42 -14.56
CA SER A 52 -13.81 19.33 -13.86
C SER A 52 -13.83 20.06 -12.53
N CYS A 53 -12.78 20.84 -12.20
CA CYS A 53 -12.77 21.78 -11.08
C CYS A 53 -13.81 22.88 -11.38
N PRO A 54 -14.95 22.95 -10.65
CA PRO A 54 -15.94 23.99 -10.89
C PRO A 54 -15.28 25.34 -10.60
N LYS A 55 -15.24 26.22 -11.61
CA LYS A 55 -14.76 27.59 -11.47
C LYS A 55 -15.57 28.26 -10.35
N GLY A 56 -14.90 28.57 -9.24
CA GLY A 56 -15.28 29.70 -8.40
C GLY A 56 -14.89 31.00 -9.10
#